data_AF-A0A2D4SGJ6-F1
#
_entry.id   AF-A0A2D4SGJ6-F1
#
_cell.length_a   1.000
_cell.length_b   1.000
_cell.length_c   1.000
_cell.angle_alpha   90.00
_cell.angle_beta   90.00
_cell.angle_gamma   90.00
#
_symmetry.space_group_name_H-M   'P 1'
#
loop_
_entity.id
_entity.type
_entity.pdbx_description
1 polymer ?
#
loop_
_entity_poly.entity_id
_entity_poly.type
_entity_poly.pdbx_seq_one_letter_code
_entity_poly.pdbx_strand_id
1 'polypeptide(L)'
;MCLFPHRSAVPGGKGARMLQSLFPLLIVLIIATGFGAAHASAGYRVTDGRITHDGAEINLRGINWFGFETASLSPHGLWRRSWQELLDEIENAGFNAVRLPVCPATLRGRTPSAIDYDRNPDLLGLDSLQLLDRLMTALNARQIHVLLDHHRPDCRRIPALWYTDDYPESQWIADLVFMARRYRHLDHFMGLDLKNEPHGEATWGAGDPATDWNRAAERAGRAVLAEAPDLLIFVEGIERSGDCRPDVPQAWWGGNLSALACHPLELPPDRVVLSPHVYGPDVYAQKSFEADDFPANMHAIWQAHFGRFADEGHAVVIGEFGGRYGHHGDSRDIDLQNALVNYLRSIPIAGSFYWALNPNSADLHGLLRDDWTRRWPTKLALLEHLWHGTGLPSSERSDSDQKIWSPRDGTPPHLYSRHVNIELAYESTPLSANPERYCADVRVHNVTDRPLTWDFRMPVIGRPTEVWNADHEPVEGGLRVRGRSHNRQIAPRESVHFGYCADRPATAKAP
;
A
#
# COMPACT_ATOMS: atom_id res chain seq x y z
N MET A 1 84.97 14.99 25.30
CA MET A 1 86.35 14.52 25.09
C MET A 1 86.36 13.01 25.35
N CYS A 2 86.97 12.22 24.48
CA CYS A 2 87.28 10.77 24.50
C CYS A 2 86.63 9.87 25.59
N LEU A 3 85.81 8.88 25.23
CA LEU A 3 86.19 7.52 24.77
C LEU A 3 86.83 6.60 25.84
N PHE A 4 86.21 5.42 25.98
CA PHE A 4 86.65 4.10 26.52
C PHE A 4 88.14 3.73 26.21
N PRO A 5 88.77 2.64 26.77
CA PRO A 5 88.16 1.36 27.25
C PRO A 5 88.87 0.52 28.37
N HIS A 6 88.28 -0.67 28.65
CA HIS A 6 88.92 -2.02 28.66
C HIS A 6 89.40 -2.80 29.92
N ARG A 7 88.91 -4.08 29.97
CA ARG A 7 89.50 -5.36 30.48
C ARG A 7 89.69 -5.49 32.01
N SER A 8 89.48 -6.64 32.68
CA SER A 8 89.80 -8.07 32.40
C SER A 8 88.84 -9.00 33.21
N ALA A 9 88.74 -10.35 33.14
CA ALA A 9 89.36 -11.45 32.35
C ALA A 9 88.46 -12.73 32.37
N VAL A 10 89.04 -13.91 32.07
CA VAL A 10 88.52 -15.31 32.01
C VAL A 10 89.48 -16.16 32.93
N PRO A 11 89.28 -17.45 33.39
CA PRO A 11 88.48 -18.56 32.82
C PRO A 11 87.86 -19.64 33.76
N GLY A 12 87.15 -20.64 33.18
CA GLY A 12 87.18 -22.03 33.71
C GLY A 12 85.92 -22.91 33.68
N GLY A 13 85.91 -23.97 32.84
CA GLY A 13 85.63 -25.34 33.31
C GLY A 13 84.21 -25.95 33.38
N LYS A 14 83.81 -26.66 32.30
CA LYS A 14 83.10 -27.97 32.26
C LYS A 14 81.84 -28.26 33.16
N GLY A 15 80.72 -28.58 32.51
CA GLY A 15 80.05 -29.88 32.72
C GLY A 15 78.60 -29.96 33.23
N ALA A 16 77.74 -30.59 32.41
CA ALA A 16 76.55 -31.42 32.76
C ALA A 16 75.25 -30.81 33.38
N ARG A 17 74.24 -30.68 32.50
CA ARG A 17 72.81 -31.10 32.62
C ARG A 17 71.95 -30.79 33.88
N MET A 18 70.84 -30.12 33.55
CA MET A 18 69.43 -30.40 33.90
C MET A 18 68.72 -29.70 35.08
N LEU A 19 67.55 -29.17 34.69
CA LEU A 19 66.31 -28.89 35.41
C LEU A 19 66.16 -27.64 36.32
N GLN A 20 65.21 -26.83 35.86
CA GLN A 20 64.12 -26.17 36.59
C GLN A 20 64.29 -24.77 37.21
N SER A 21 63.28 -23.97 36.85
CA SER A 21 62.76 -22.75 37.49
C SER A 21 63.50 -21.44 37.24
N LEU A 22 63.03 -20.72 36.21
CA LEU A 22 63.29 -19.31 35.96
C LEU A 22 62.04 -18.49 36.35
N PHE A 23 62.20 -17.61 37.34
CA PHE A 23 61.62 -16.27 37.34
C PHE A 23 62.79 -15.31 37.04
N PRO A 24 62.60 -14.18 36.32
CA PRO A 24 61.67 -13.14 36.80
C PRO A 24 60.87 -12.36 35.73
N LEU A 25 59.80 -11.74 36.24
CA LEU A 25 59.28 -10.41 35.90
C LEU A 25 59.33 -9.96 34.42
N LEU A 26 58.22 -10.14 33.70
CA LEU A 26 57.91 -9.36 32.49
C LEU A 26 56.75 -8.40 32.79
N ILE A 27 57.00 -7.09 32.63
CA ILE A 27 55.94 -6.08 32.65
C ILE A 27 55.15 -6.21 31.35
N VAL A 28 53.94 -6.78 31.43
CA VAL A 28 53.02 -6.82 30.30
C VAL A 28 52.29 -5.48 30.23
N LEU A 29 52.70 -4.67 29.25
CA LEU A 29 51.92 -3.51 28.82
C LEU A 29 50.65 -4.02 28.14
N ILE A 30 49.53 -4.09 28.88
CA ILE A 30 48.23 -4.40 28.31
C ILE A 30 47.79 -3.19 27.47
N ILE A 31 48.21 -3.18 26.21
CA ILE A 31 47.52 -2.40 25.18
C ILE A 31 46.19 -3.12 24.99
N ALA A 32 45.17 -2.62 25.68
CA ALA A 32 43.80 -3.01 25.41
C ALA A 32 43.45 -2.47 24.03
N THR A 33 43.67 -3.30 23.00
CA THR A 33 43.03 -3.16 21.69
C THR A 33 41.55 -3.45 21.92
N GLY A 34 40.85 -2.44 22.44
CA GLY A 34 39.41 -2.38 22.37
C GLY A 34 39.03 -2.38 20.90
N PHE A 35 38.75 -3.57 20.37
CA PHE A 35 37.69 -3.69 19.38
C PHE A 35 36.46 -3.11 20.07
N GLY A 36 36.23 -1.81 19.87
CA GLY A 36 34.90 -1.28 20.02
C GLY A 36 34.04 -2.11 19.09
N ALA A 37 33.18 -2.95 19.66
CA ALA A 37 32.02 -3.39 18.92
C ALA A 37 31.40 -2.09 18.40
N ALA A 38 31.36 -1.93 17.08
CA ALA A 38 30.57 -0.87 16.49
C ALA A 38 29.18 -1.08 17.09
N HIS A 39 28.71 -0.11 17.89
CA HIS A 39 27.32 -0.11 18.29
C HIS A 39 26.56 -0.09 16.97
N ALA A 40 25.93 -1.21 16.62
CA ALA A 40 24.93 -1.23 15.58
C ALA A 40 23.97 -0.11 15.95
N SER A 41 23.85 0.87 15.07
CA SER A 41 22.92 1.98 15.24
C SER A 41 21.55 1.37 15.50
N ALA A 42 20.95 1.70 16.63
CA ALA A 42 19.57 1.35 16.87
C ALA A 42 18.69 1.97 15.77
N GLY A 43 17.57 1.32 15.46
CA GLY A 43 16.61 1.76 14.46
C GLY A 43 16.99 1.39 13.02
N TYR A 44 16.43 2.14 12.07
CA TYR A 44 16.45 1.75 10.66
C TYR A 44 17.60 2.37 9.89
N ARG A 45 18.17 1.62 8.94
CA ARG A 45 19.14 2.13 7.96
C ARG A 45 18.93 1.52 6.59
N VAL A 46 19.31 2.27 5.55
CA VAL A 46 19.60 1.70 4.23
C VAL A 46 21.08 1.35 4.14
N THR A 47 21.39 0.19 3.57
CA THR A 47 22.77 -0.30 3.34
C THR A 47 22.74 -1.19 2.09
N ASP A 48 23.54 -0.86 1.08
CA ASP A 48 23.66 -1.61 -0.19
C ASP A 48 22.30 -1.97 -0.84
N GLY A 49 21.39 -1.00 -0.90
CA GLY A 49 20.03 -1.18 -1.45
C GLY A 49 19.05 -1.95 -0.54
N ARG A 50 19.49 -2.42 0.63
CA ARG A 50 18.66 -3.14 1.60
C ARG A 50 18.24 -2.24 2.76
N ILE A 51 17.09 -2.54 3.35
CA ILE A 51 16.67 -1.96 4.62
C ILE A 51 17.15 -2.88 5.74
N THR A 52 17.72 -2.29 6.78
CA THR A 52 18.10 -2.98 8.02
C THR A 52 17.40 -2.35 9.21
N HIS A 53 17.11 -3.17 10.22
CA HIS A 53 16.61 -2.77 11.52
C HIS A 53 17.53 -3.37 12.60
N ASP A 54 18.15 -2.54 13.44
CA ASP A 54 19.18 -2.94 14.41
C ASP A 54 20.33 -3.78 13.81
N GLY A 55 20.64 -3.54 12.53
CA GLY A 55 21.67 -4.26 11.76
C GLY A 55 21.25 -5.60 11.16
N ALA A 56 20.01 -6.06 11.38
CA ALA A 56 19.43 -7.20 10.67
C ALA A 56 18.73 -6.71 9.38
N GLU A 57 19.00 -7.35 8.23
CA GLU A 57 18.27 -7.09 7.00
C GLU A 57 16.79 -7.47 7.15
N ILE A 58 15.90 -6.58 6.68
CA ILE A 58 14.47 -6.85 6.58
C ILE A 58 14.02 -6.72 5.12
N ASN A 59 13.20 -7.68 4.69
CA ASN A 59 12.44 -7.59 3.44
C ASN A 59 10.99 -7.26 3.81
N LEU A 60 10.46 -6.16 3.27
CA LEU A 60 9.13 -5.67 3.60
C LEU A 60 8.06 -6.45 2.82
N ARG A 61 7.36 -7.32 3.54
CA ARG A 61 6.13 -8.00 3.13
C ARG A 61 4.98 -7.15 3.65
N GLY A 62 4.68 -6.09 2.92
CA GLY A 62 3.80 -5.00 3.35
C GLY A 62 2.37 -5.10 2.81
N ILE A 63 1.44 -4.50 3.56
CA ILE A 63 0.06 -4.27 3.14
C ILE A 63 -0.36 -2.83 3.44
N ASN A 64 -1.13 -2.21 2.54
CA ASN A 64 -1.80 -0.94 2.81
C ASN A 64 -3.11 -1.20 3.56
N TRP A 65 -3.33 -0.54 4.71
CA TRP A 65 -4.62 -0.55 5.43
C TRP A 65 -5.17 0.87 5.54
N PHE A 66 -5.95 1.28 4.53
CA PHE A 66 -6.46 2.65 4.42
C PHE A 66 -7.71 2.89 5.28
N GLY A 67 -7.99 4.17 5.54
CA GLY A 67 -9.22 4.68 6.15
C GLY A 67 -9.01 5.98 6.93
N PHE A 68 -7.86 6.13 7.59
CA PHE A 68 -7.48 7.34 8.35
C PHE A 68 -7.30 8.58 7.47
N GLU A 69 -7.17 8.41 6.16
CA GLU A 69 -7.10 9.47 5.16
C GLU A 69 -8.45 9.74 4.47
N THR A 70 -9.52 9.06 4.90
CA THR A 70 -10.89 9.28 4.43
C THR A 70 -11.72 10.07 5.45
N ALA A 71 -12.97 10.38 5.10
CA ALA A 71 -13.94 10.96 6.04
C ALA A 71 -14.26 10.09 7.27
N SER A 72 -13.85 8.80 7.32
CA SER A 72 -14.04 7.99 8.53
C SER A 72 -13.06 8.33 9.64
N LEU A 73 -11.85 8.81 9.32
CA LEU A 73 -10.75 9.08 10.26
C LEU A 73 -10.41 7.89 11.17
N SER A 74 -10.63 6.69 10.63
CA SER A 74 -10.39 5.39 11.25
C SER A 74 -10.04 4.41 10.13
N PRO A 75 -9.25 3.35 10.39
CA PRO A 75 -8.99 2.35 9.37
C PRO A 75 -10.30 1.65 9.01
N HIS A 76 -10.52 1.33 7.74
CA HIS A 76 -11.78 0.72 7.32
C HIS A 76 -11.88 -0.74 7.80
N GLY A 77 -13.11 -1.25 7.92
CA GLY A 77 -13.40 -2.61 8.36
C GLY A 77 -13.84 -2.74 9.83
N LEU A 78 -13.66 -1.69 10.64
CA LEU A 78 -14.06 -1.69 12.07
C LEU A 78 -15.58 -1.76 12.30
N TRP A 79 -16.39 -1.60 11.26
CA TRP A 79 -17.83 -1.87 11.27
C TRP A 79 -18.20 -3.34 10.97
N ARG A 80 -17.21 -4.21 10.73
CA ARG A 80 -17.36 -5.65 10.46
C ARG A 80 -16.60 -6.53 11.44
N ARG A 81 -15.38 -6.15 11.78
CA ARG A 81 -14.45 -6.91 12.63
C ARG A 81 -13.90 -6.04 13.75
N SER A 82 -13.38 -6.67 14.78
CA SER A 82 -12.52 -6.00 15.75
C SER A 82 -11.19 -5.61 15.09
N TRP A 83 -10.57 -4.53 15.56
CA TRP A 83 -9.26 -4.10 15.05
C TRP A 83 -8.17 -5.14 15.34
N GLN A 84 -8.29 -5.89 16.44
CA GLN A 84 -7.39 -6.99 16.80
C GLN A 84 -7.50 -8.15 15.81
N GLU A 85 -8.71 -8.57 15.41
CA GLU A 85 -8.90 -9.62 14.39
C GLU A 85 -8.31 -9.21 13.03
N LEU A 86 -8.27 -7.91 12.70
CA LEU A 86 -7.65 -7.42 11.46
C LEU A 86 -6.11 -7.38 11.55
N LEU A 87 -5.53 -7.17 12.73
CA LEU A 87 -4.10 -7.39 12.95
C LEU A 87 -3.74 -8.88 12.89
N ASP A 88 -4.54 -9.75 13.49
CA ASP A 88 -4.38 -11.19 13.38
C ASP A 88 -4.46 -11.63 11.92
N GLU A 89 -5.33 -11.01 11.11
CA GLU A 89 -5.46 -11.28 9.68
C GLU A 89 -4.19 -10.91 8.89
N ILE A 90 -3.56 -9.78 9.22
CA ILE A 90 -2.30 -9.31 8.62
C ILE A 90 -1.17 -10.31 8.91
N GLU A 91 -0.97 -10.70 10.18
CA GLU A 91 0.08 -11.67 10.55
C GLU A 91 -0.18 -13.06 9.96
N ASN A 92 -1.42 -13.57 10.06
CA ASN A 92 -1.80 -14.87 9.50
C ASN A 92 -1.81 -14.89 7.95
N ALA A 93 -1.64 -13.75 7.29
CA ALA A 93 -1.44 -13.64 5.84
C ALA A 93 0.03 -13.45 5.44
N GLY A 94 0.97 -13.54 6.41
CA GLY A 94 2.41 -13.52 6.14
C GLY A 94 3.05 -12.13 6.07
N PHE A 95 2.27 -11.05 6.22
CA PHE A 95 2.82 -9.69 6.23
C PHE A 95 3.63 -9.42 7.50
N ASN A 96 4.70 -8.64 7.36
CA ASN A 96 5.50 -8.11 8.47
C ASN A 96 5.53 -6.57 8.50
N ALA A 97 4.81 -5.91 7.59
CA ALA A 97 4.76 -4.45 7.52
C ALA A 97 3.36 -3.92 7.15
N VAL A 98 3.03 -2.72 7.62
CA VAL A 98 1.78 -2.02 7.26
C VAL A 98 2.09 -0.57 6.86
N ARG A 99 1.61 -0.14 5.69
CA ARG A 99 1.53 1.27 5.29
C ARG A 99 0.16 1.79 5.70
N LEU A 100 0.15 2.88 6.46
CA LEU A 100 -1.05 3.51 7.02
C LEU A 100 -1.23 4.91 6.41
N PRO A 101 -2.05 5.02 5.35
CA PRO A 101 -2.50 6.31 4.82
C PRO A 101 -3.23 7.13 5.88
N VAL A 102 -2.74 8.35 6.17
CA VAL A 102 -3.38 9.31 7.09
C VAL A 102 -3.63 10.66 6.44
N CYS A 103 -4.43 11.49 7.11
CA CYS A 103 -4.61 12.90 6.76
C CYS A 103 -4.56 13.81 7.99
N PRO A 104 -4.38 15.14 7.83
CA PRO A 104 -4.28 16.09 8.93
C PRO A 104 -5.48 16.14 9.89
N ALA A 105 -6.69 15.75 9.47
CA ALA A 105 -7.81 15.68 10.42
C ALA A 105 -7.68 14.50 11.39
N THR A 106 -7.04 13.39 10.97
CA THR A 106 -6.69 12.29 11.87
C THR A 106 -5.68 12.75 12.92
N LEU A 107 -4.63 13.47 12.48
CA LEU A 107 -3.57 13.99 13.35
C LEU A 107 -4.05 15.05 14.37
N ARG A 108 -5.20 15.68 14.10
CA ARG A 108 -5.82 16.70 14.96
C ARG A 108 -6.86 16.15 15.96
N GLY A 109 -6.95 14.83 16.13
CA GLY A 109 -7.85 14.21 17.11
C GLY A 109 -9.32 14.57 16.88
N ARG A 110 -9.83 14.31 15.67
CA ARG A 110 -11.24 14.50 15.33
C ARG A 110 -12.02 13.22 15.63
N THR A 111 -13.34 13.33 15.75
CA THR A 111 -14.18 12.16 16.05
C THR A 111 -14.14 11.16 14.89
N PRO A 112 -13.70 9.91 15.10
CA PRO A 112 -13.74 8.86 14.08
C PRO A 112 -15.17 8.34 13.90
N SER A 113 -15.42 7.66 12.78
CA SER A 113 -16.71 7.02 12.48
C SER A 113 -16.50 5.65 11.80
N ALA A 114 -17.58 4.98 11.40
CA ALA A 114 -17.52 3.63 10.83
C ALA A 114 -16.87 2.57 11.75
N ILE A 115 -17.17 2.63 13.06
CA ILE A 115 -16.73 1.66 14.06
C ILE A 115 -17.96 1.00 14.69
N ASP A 116 -17.97 -0.33 14.74
CA ASP A 116 -18.90 -1.12 15.57
C ASP A 116 -18.28 -1.25 16.97
N TYR A 117 -18.80 -0.49 17.93
CA TYR A 117 -18.29 -0.48 19.31
C TYR A 117 -18.71 -1.70 20.14
N ASP A 118 -19.66 -2.53 19.69
CA ASP A 118 -19.93 -3.82 20.34
C ASP A 118 -18.79 -4.81 20.03
N ARG A 119 -18.13 -4.66 18.86
CA ARG A 119 -16.91 -5.39 18.47
C ARG A 119 -15.62 -4.73 18.92
N ASN A 120 -15.63 -3.40 19.03
CA ASN A 120 -14.46 -2.57 19.35
C ASN A 120 -14.71 -1.72 20.62
N PRO A 121 -15.10 -2.32 21.77
CA PRO A 121 -15.49 -1.55 22.95
C PRO A 121 -14.32 -0.76 23.56
N ASP A 122 -13.08 -1.18 23.31
CA ASP A 122 -11.87 -0.47 23.77
C ASP A 122 -11.50 0.75 22.92
N LEU A 123 -12.20 0.98 21.80
CA LEU A 123 -12.09 2.20 21.00
C LEU A 123 -13.15 3.26 21.35
N LEU A 124 -14.12 2.93 22.22
CA LEU A 124 -15.23 3.83 22.54
C LEU A 124 -14.72 5.11 23.23
N GLY A 125 -15.01 6.26 22.62
CA GLY A 125 -14.64 7.57 23.14
C GLY A 125 -13.23 8.03 22.80
N LEU A 126 -12.46 7.24 22.05
CA LEU A 126 -11.18 7.69 21.48
C LEU A 126 -11.43 8.67 20.31
N ASP A 127 -10.59 9.70 20.21
CA ASP A 127 -10.47 10.48 18.98
C ASP A 127 -9.59 9.76 17.93
N SER A 128 -9.54 10.27 16.70
CA SER A 128 -8.80 9.67 15.58
C SER A 128 -7.28 9.56 15.82
N LEU A 129 -6.69 10.49 16.58
CA LEU A 129 -5.26 10.44 16.92
C LEU A 129 -5.02 9.39 18.01
N GLN A 130 -5.91 9.31 19.01
CA GLN A 130 -5.85 8.27 20.05
C GLN A 130 -6.10 6.87 19.48
N LEU A 131 -6.96 6.74 18.47
CA LEU A 131 -7.16 5.49 17.72
C LEU A 131 -5.90 5.14 16.91
N LEU A 132 -5.26 6.12 16.27
CA LEU A 132 -3.96 5.91 15.62
C LEU A 132 -2.88 5.49 16.64
N ASP A 133 -2.78 6.13 17.80
CA ASP A 133 -1.87 5.73 18.88
C ASP A 133 -2.09 4.28 19.33
N ARG A 134 -3.35 3.88 19.50
CA ARG A 134 -3.75 2.51 19.86
C ARG A 134 -3.22 1.51 18.84
N LEU A 135 -3.42 1.80 17.56
CA LEU A 135 -2.99 0.94 16.45
C LEU A 135 -1.46 0.89 16.31
N MET A 136 -0.78 2.05 16.33
CA MET A 136 0.68 2.15 16.27
C MET A 136 1.35 1.37 17.40
N THR A 137 0.83 1.49 18.63
CA THR A 137 1.32 0.76 19.81
C THR A 137 1.15 -0.75 19.64
N ALA A 138 0.02 -1.19 19.08
CA ALA A 138 -0.27 -2.61 18.92
C ALA A 138 0.50 -3.26 17.75
N LEU A 139 0.67 -2.56 16.63
CA LEU A 139 1.57 -2.96 15.54
C LEU A 139 3.01 -3.11 16.07
N ASN A 140 3.47 -2.14 16.85
CA ASN A 140 4.78 -2.19 17.49
C ASN A 140 4.93 -3.39 18.44
N ALA A 141 3.93 -3.65 19.29
CA ALA A 141 3.94 -4.79 20.20
C ALA A 141 3.90 -6.17 19.49
N ARG A 142 3.42 -6.20 18.24
CA ARG A 142 3.44 -7.38 17.33
C ARG A 142 4.69 -7.43 16.45
N GLN A 143 5.64 -6.50 16.61
CA GLN A 143 6.85 -6.39 15.81
C GLN A 143 6.60 -6.14 14.30
N ILE A 144 5.44 -5.58 13.96
CA ILE A 144 5.05 -5.26 12.59
C ILE A 144 5.61 -3.88 12.23
N HIS A 145 6.43 -3.79 11.19
CA HIS A 145 7.04 -2.54 10.73
C HIS A 145 5.97 -1.57 10.20
N VAL A 146 5.93 -0.33 10.69
CA VAL A 146 4.91 0.65 10.30
C VAL A 146 5.50 1.80 9.51
N LEU A 147 4.90 2.07 8.36
CA LEU A 147 5.11 3.24 7.53
C LEU A 147 3.86 4.13 7.63
N LEU A 148 3.99 5.35 8.15
CA LEU A 148 2.91 6.34 8.10
C LEU A 148 3.03 7.13 6.80
N ASP A 149 1.92 7.23 6.06
CA ASP A 149 1.85 7.91 4.77
C ASP A 149 0.99 9.18 4.88
N HIS A 150 1.54 10.34 4.49
CA HIS A 150 0.75 11.57 4.35
C HIS A 150 -0.04 11.55 3.03
N HIS A 151 -1.19 10.91 3.07
CA HIS A 151 -1.93 10.54 1.85
C HIS A 151 -2.75 11.70 1.26
N ARG A 152 -3.36 12.53 2.11
CA ARG A 152 -4.25 13.63 1.69
C ARG A 152 -4.19 14.82 2.65
N PRO A 153 -4.09 16.07 2.18
CA PRO A 153 -4.13 17.25 3.07
C PRO A 153 -5.53 17.54 3.62
N ASP A 154 -6.59 17.09 2.94
CA ASP A 154 -8.00 17.44 3.22
C ASP A 154 -8.90 16.23 3.57
N CYS A 155 -8.32 15.03 3.66
CA CYS A 155 -9.02 13.75 3.88
C CYS A 155 -10.05 13.36 2.81
N ARG A 156 -9.97 13.93 1.59
CA ARG A 156 -10.93 13.73 0.51
C ARG A 156 -10.29 13.31 -0.81
N ARG A 157 -9.27 14.04 -1.25
CA ARG A 157 -8.57 13.75 -2.51
C ARG A 157 -7.05 13.79 -2.37
N ILE A 158 -6.37 13.10 -3.26
CA ILE A 158 -4.92 13.20 -3.45
C ILE A 158 -4.71 14.39 -4.42
N PRO A 159 -4.07 15.50 -4.00
CA PRO A 159 -3.68 16.58 -4.90
C PRO A 159 -2.37 16.25 -5.65
N ALA A 160 -2.15 16.95 -6.77
CA ALA A 160 -0.90 16.93 -7.53
C ALA A 160 0.34 17.24 -6.66
N LEU A 161 0.27 18.33 -5.89
CA LEU A 161 1.35 18.89 -5.08
C LEU A 161 1.17 18.59 -3.58
N TRP A 162 2.21 18.78 -2.79
CA TRP A 162 2.21 18.56 -1.32
C TRP A 162 1.51 19.67 -0.52
N TYR A 163 0.88 20.62 -1.19
CA TYR A 163 0.15 21.74 -0.59
C TYR A 163 -1.13 22.08 -1.39
N THR A 164 -1.99 22.89 -0.79
CA THR A 164 -3.14 23.56 -1.42
C THR A 164 -3.22 25.00 -0.92
N ASP A 165 -4.13 25.81 -1.48
CA ASP A 165 -4.38 27.19 -1.02
C ASP A 165 -4.71 27.28 0.48
N ASP A 166 -5.43 26.27 1.01
CA ASP A 166 -5.83 26.17 2.42
C ASP A 166 -4.86 25.35 3.30
N TYR A 167 -3.85 24.70 2.70
CA TYR A 167 -2.92 23.80 3.38
C TYR A 167 -1.49 23.99 2.84
N PRO A 168 -0.72 24.96 3.36
CA PRO A 168 0.60 25.29 2.83
C PRO A 168 1.66 24.23 3.15
N GLU A 169 2.76 24.22 2.38
CA GLU A 169 3.93 23.35 2.61
C GLU A 169 4.42 23.37 4.07
N SER A 170 4.40 24.54 4.71
CA SER A 170 4.81 24.67 6.12
C SER A 170 3.95 23.86 7.08
N GLN A 171 2.65 23.67 6.80
CA GLN A 171 1.77 22.81 7.58
C GLN A 171 2.00 21.33 7.24
N TRP A 172 2.24 20.99 5.97
CA TRP A 172 2.63 19.62 5.56
C TRP A 172 3.90 19.15 6.29
N ILE A 173 4.96 19.97 6.27
CA ILE A 173 6.20 19.69 7.00
C ILE A 173 5.95 19.61 8.51
N ALA A 174 5.09 20.47 9.08
CA ALA A 174 4.75 20.42 10.50
C ALA A 174 4.01 19.14 10.89
N ASP A 175 3.11 18.64 10.04
CA ASP A 175 2.35 17.41 10.28
C ASP A 175 3.25 16.16 10.15
N LEU A 176 4.20 16.15 9.20
CA LEU A 176 5.25 15.12 9.10
C LEU A 176 6.16 15.10 10.34
N VAL A 177 6.67 16.27 10.75
CA VAL A 177 7.49 16.41 11.96
C VAL A 177 6.71 16.01 13.22
N PHE A 178 5.40 16.27 13.27
CA PHE A 178 4.54 15.82 14.37
C PHE A 178 4.49 14.29 14.45
N MET A 179 4.23 13.60 13.34
CA MET A 179 4.21 12.13 13.29
C MET A 179 5.57 11.53 13.70
N ALA A 180 6.66 12.07 13.15
CA ALA A 180 8.02 11.65 13.48
C ALA A 180 8.31 11.79 14.99
N ARG A 181 8.13 12.99 15.56
CA ARG A 181 8.33 13.24 17.00
C ARG A 181 7.46 12.37 17.88
N ARG A 182 6.22 12.10 17.47
CA ARG A 182 5.24 11.32 18.24
C ARG A 182 5.63 9.86 18.33
N TYR A 183 5.99 9.24 17.20
CA TYR A 183 6.14 7.78 17.12
C TYR A 183 7.59 7.28 17.09
N ARG A 184 8.63 8.13 17.02
CA ARG A 184 10.07 7.75 17.07
C ARG A 184 10.54 6.92 18.29
N HIS A 185 9.65 6.68 19.26
CA HIS A 185 9.92 5.87 20.45
C HIS A 185 9.39 4.43 20.33
N LEU A 186 8.76 4.10 19.19
CA LEU A 186 8.28 2.77 18.84
C LEU A 186 9.33 2.11 17.95
N ASP A 187 9.97 1.05 18.43
CA ASP A 187 11.03 0.30 17.73
C ASP A 187 10.62 -0.11 16.31
N HIS A 188 9.35 -0.46 16.09
CA HIS A 188 8.83 -0.88 14.79
C HIS A 188 8.21 0.25 13.96
N PHE A 189 8.30 1.51 14.36
CA PHE A 189 7.98 2.64 13.48
C PHE A 189 9.15 2.93 12.55
N MET A 190 9.02 2.52 11.28
CA MET A 190 10.11 2.54 10.30
C MET A 190 10.38 3.92 9.73
N GLY A 191 9.34 4.73 9.53
CA GLY A 191 9.50 6.03 8.89
C GLY A 191 8.23 6.64 8.33
N LEU A 192 8.42 7.62 7.46
CA LEU A 192 7.36 8.40 6.82
C LEU A 192 7.44 8.29 5.30
N ASP A 193 6.29 7.99 4.68
CA ASP A 193 6.04 8.28 3.28
C ASP A 193 5.60 9.74 3.18
N LEU A 194 6.41 10.55 2.50
CA LEU A 194 6.34 12.01 2.68
C LEU A 194 5.06 12.62 2.12
N LYS A 195 4.58 12.14 0.98
CA LYS A 195 3.34 12.57 0.33
C LYS A 195 2.92 11.54 -0.69
N ASN A 196 1.73 10.96 -0.54
CA ASN A 196 1.18 10.04 -1.52
C ASN A 196 1.03 10.70 -2.90
N GLU A 197 1.54 10.03 -3.91
CA GLU A 197 1.34 10.24 -5.34
C GLU A 197 1.50 11.69 -5.81
N PRO A 198 2.72 12.25 -5.83
CA PRO A 198 3.04 13.43 -6.65
C PRO A 198 2.65 13.19 -8.12
N HIS A 199 1.89 14.10 -8.72
CA HIS A 199 1.38 13.95 -10.09
C HIS A 199 1.04 15.29 -10.76
N GLY A 200 0.64 15.26 -12.04
CA GLY A 200 0.12 16.41 -12.80
C GLY A 200 1.09 17.58 -12.92
N GLU A 201 0.94 18.54 -12.02
CA GLU A 201 1.78 19.75 -11.93
C GLU A 201 3.11 19.51 -11.22
N ALA A 202 3.26 18.40 -10.48
CA ALA A 202 4.52 18.03 -9.84
C ALA A 202 5.64 17.77 -10.87
N THR A 203 6.78 18.43 -10.67
CA THR A 203 8.00 18.28 -11.46
C THR A 203 9.12 17.66 -10.63
N TRP A 204 10.25 17.36 -11.28
CA TRP A 204 11.45 16.87 -10.62
C TRP A 204 12.67 17.44 -11.34
N GLY A 205 13.35 18.41 -10.71
CA GLY A 205 14.53 19.08 -11.27
C GLY A 205 14.25 20.13 -12.35
N ALA A 206 13.00 20.62 -12.49
CA ALA A 206 12.66 21.70 -13.40
C ALA A 206 13.17 23.08 -12.95
N GLY A 207 13.55 23.21 -11.67
CA GLY A 207 14.14 24.42 -11.08
C GLY A 207 13.12 25.37 -10.46
N ASP A 208 11.84 25.00 -10.40
CA ASP A 208 10.79 25.74 -9.70
C ASP A 208 10.51 25.09 -8.31
N PRO A 209 10.87 25.74 -7.19
CA PRO A 209 10.66 25.19 -5.84
C PRO A 209 9.20 24.94 -5.46
N ALA A 210 8.22 25.51 -6.20
CA ALA A 210 6.79 25.31 -5.98
C ALA A 210 6.27 23.99 -6.59
N THR A 211 6.95 23.43 -7.59
CA THR A 211 6.52 22.21 -8.30
C THR A 211 7.54 21.07 -8.20
N ASP A 212 8.82 21.36 -7.96
CA ASP A 212 9.88 20.36 -7.81
C ASP A 212 9.73 19.51 -6.54
N TRP A 213 9.13 18.33 -6.71
CA TRP A 213 8.91 17.34 -5.67
C TRP A 213 10.20 16.93 -4.96
N ASN A 214 11.29 16.72 -5.71
CA ASN A 214 12.58 16.35 -5.12
C ASN A 214 13.08 17.40 -4.12
N ARG A 215 12.87 18.69 -4.42
CA ARG A 215 13.26 19.79 -3.52
C ARG A 215 12.32 19.91 -2.32
N ALA A 216 11.05 19.57 -2.46
CA ALA A 216 10.12 19.50 -1.33
C ALA A 216 10.41 18.30 -0.40
N ALA A 217 10.65 17.13 -0.98
CA ALA A 217 11.06 15.92 -0.27
C ALA A 217 12.36 16.13 0.54
N GLU A 218 13.34 16.84 -0.03
CA GLU A 218 14.55 17.25 0.69
C GLU A 218 14.29 18.20 1.87
N ARG A 219 13.38 19.17 1.71
CA ARG A 219 13.00 20.09 2.81
C ARG A 219 12.29 19.35 3.94
N ALA A 220 11.30 18.53 3.60
CA ALA A 220 10.54 17.73 4.56
C ALA A 220 11.40 16.65 5.23
N GLY A 221 12.15 15.87 4.45
CA GLY A 221 13.02 14.81 4.95
C GLY A 221 14.10 15.33 5.90
N ARG A 222 14.72 16.49 5.61
CA ARG A 222 15.67 17.13 6.55
C ARG A 222 14.99 17.59 7.85
N ALA A 223 13.76 18.10 7.78
CA ALA A 223 13.00 18.49 8.97
C ALA A 223 12.60 17.28 9.84
N VAL A 224 12.23 16.15 9.21
CA VAL A 224 11.93 14.89 9.90
C VAL A 224 13.19 14.30 10.55
N LEU A 225 14.29 14.18 9.80
CA LEU A 225 15.53 13.58 10.30
C LEU A 225 16.22 14.41 11.40
N ALA A 226 15.98 15.72 11.46
CA ALA A 226 16.42 16.56 12.58
C ALA A 226 15.75 16.18 13.92
N GLU A 227 14.57 15.57 13.86
CA GLU A 227 13.75 15.20 15.02
C GLU A 227 13.74 13.69 15.29
N ALA A 228 13.92 12.87 14.26
CA ALA A 228 13.91 11.42 14.37
C ALA A 228 15.01 10.86 13.43
N PRO A 229 16.29 10.92 13.85
CA PRO A 229 17.43 10.63 12.98
C PRO A 229 17.60 9.14 12.62
N ASP A 230 16.78 8.26 13.20
CA ASP A 230 16.82 6.80 12.99
C ASP A 230 15.61 6.26 12.22
N LEU A 231 14.78 7.16 11.69
CA LEU A 231 13.71 6.83 10.74
C LEU A 231 14.20 6.84 9.29
N LEU A 232 13.47 6.13 8.44
CA LEU A 232 13.59 6.23 6.99
C LEU A 232 12.64 7.28 6.42
N ILE A 233 13.07 7.86 5.30
CA ILE A 233 12.31 8.81 4.48
C ILE A 233 11.96 8.10 3.18
N PHE A 234 10.67 7.77 3.02
CA PHE A 234 10.14 7.20 1.78
C PHE A 234 9.78 8.35 0.83
N VAL A 235 10.30 8.27 -0.39
CA VAL A 235 10.13 9.28 -1.44
C VAL A 235 9.58 8.61 -2.69
N GLU A 236 8.30 8.83 -2.96
CA GLU A 236 7.65 8.41 -4.19
C GLU A 236 8.18 9.17 -5.42
N GLY A 237 7.85 8.68 -6.61
CA GLY A 237 8.11 9.36 -7.89
C GLY A 237 7.13 10.49 -8.20
N ILE A 238 7.12 10.93 -9.45
CA ILE A 238 6.08 11.80 -10.03
C ILE A 238 5.31 11.04 -11.13
N GLU A 239 4.20 11.56 -11.66
CA GLU A 239 3.54 10.98 -12.84
C GLU A 239 4.35 11.18 -14.14
N ARG A 240 4.90 12.38 -14.30
CA ARG A 240 5.51 12.83 -15.55
C ARG A 240 6.96 12.37 -15.64
N SER A 241 7.43 12.14 -16.85
CA SER A 241 8.86 12.02 -17.11
C SER A 241 9.47 13.41 -16.92
N GLY A 242 10.38 13.56 -15.96
CA GLY A 242 11.04 14.84 -15.71
C GLY A 242 11.81 15.32 -16.95
N ASP A 243 12.03 16.64 -17.08
CA ASP A 243 12.52 17.27 -18.31
C ASP A 243 13.87 16.74 -18.81
N CYS A 244 14.66 16.13 -17.92
CA CYS A 244 15.94 15.47 -18.20
C CYS A 244 15.82 14.05 -18.80
N ARG A 245 14.63 13.42 -18.74
CA ARG A 245 14.34 12.05 -19.21
C ARG A 245 13.08 11.97 -20.09
N PRO A 246 12.97 12.77 -21.16
CA PRO A 246 11.82 12.76 -22.06
C PRO A 246 11.70 11.45 -22.89
N ASP A 247 12.70 10.57 -22.83
CA ASP A 247 12.72 9.24 -23.43
C ASP A 247 11.84 8.21 -22.69
N VAL A 248 11.55 8.46 -21.40
CA VAL A 248 10.75 7.57 -20.56
C VAL A 248 9.26 7.89 -20.78
N PRO A 249 8.36 6.90 -20.92
CA PRO A 249 6.92 7.16 -20.96
C PRO A 249 6.41 7.69 -19.60
N GLN A 250 5.28 8.41 -19.60
CA GLN A 250 4.60 8.75 -18.34
C GLN A 250 4.33 7.47 -17.52
N ALA A 251 4.39 7.59 -16.19
CA ALA A 251 4.13 6.51 -15.27
C ALA A 251 2.76 6.68 -14.59
N TRP A 252 2.49 5.82 -13.62
CA TRP A 252 1.48 6.07 -12.59
C TRP A 252 1.82 7.31 -11.78
N TRP A 253 0.83 7.89 -11.11
CA TRP A 253 1.07 8.88 -10.07
C TRP A 253 1.99 8.26 -9.00
N GLY A 254 2.97 9.01 -8.48
CA GLY A 254 4.02 8.43 -7.61
C GLY A 254 4.97 7.41 -8.28
N GLY A 255 4.78 7.06 -9.56
CA GLY A 255 5.47 5.92 -10.19
C GLY A 255 6.79 6.23 -10.92
N ASN A 256 7.02 7.47 -11.34
CA ASN A 256 8.19 7.83 -12.16
C ASN A 256 9.33 8.37 -11.31
N LEU A 257 10.39 7.57 -11.13
CA LEU A 257 11.64 7.99 -10.48
C LEU A 257 12.72 8.37 -11.49
N SER A 258 12.45 8.31 -12.81
CA SER A 258 13.51 8.39 -13.83
C SER A 258 14.38 9.65 -13.77
N ALA A 259 13.82 10.75 -13.27
CA ALA A 259 14.49 12.04 -13.10
C ALA A 259 15.59 12.03 -12.02
N LEU A 260 15.56 11.07 -11.07
CA LEU A 260 16.61 10.88 -10.07
C LEU A 260 18.00 10.67 -10.70
N ALA A 261 18.05 10.05 -11.88
CA ALA A 261 19.29 9.81 -12.63
C ALA A 261 20.03 11.10 -13.08
N CYS A 262 19.35 12.26 -13.06
CA CYS A 262 19.94 13.55 -13.41
C CYS A 262 19.84 14.57 -12.25
N HIS A 263 18.85 14.40 -11.37
CA HIS A 263 18.59 15.24 -10.21
C HIS A 263 18.47 14.38 -8.95
N PRO A 264 19.61 13.89 -8.40
CA PRO A 264 19.61 13.08 -7.19
C PRO A 264 19.10 13.88 -5.97
N LEU A 265 18.56 13.18 -4.98
CA LEU A 265 18.05 13.76 -3.74
C LEU A 265 19.20 14.18 -2.80
N GLU A 266 19.17 15.42 -2.31
CA GLU A 266 20.09 15.93 -1.28
C GLU A 266 19.66 15.54 0.15
N LEU A 267 19.54 14.23 0.37
CA LEU A 267 19.24 13.57 1.64
C LEU A 267 20.29 12.48 1.96
N PRO A 268 20.49 12.07 3.23
CA PRO A 268 21.43 11.01 3.59
C PRO A 268 21.04 9.68 2.92
N PRO A 269 21.92 9.05 2.10
CA PRO A 269 21.56 7.82 1.38
C PRO A 269 21.20 6.64 2.28
N ASP A 270 21.74 6.58 3.50
CA ASP A 270 21.43 5.60 4.55
C ASP A 270 20.06 5.83 5.24
N ARG A 271 19.29 6.81 4.76
CA ARG A 271 17.97 7.21 5.27
C ARG A 271 16.89 7.28 4.19
N VAL A 272 17.22 7.17 2.90
CA VAL A 272 16.25 7.34 1.80
C VAL A 272 15.82 5.98 1.23
N VAL A 273 14.51 5.79 1.13
CA VAL A 273 13.90 4.70 0.37
C VAL A 273 13.10 5.31 -0.78
N LEU A 274 13.28 4.79 -1.99
CA LEU A 274 12.49 5.18 -3.15
C LEU A 274 11.20 4.34 -3.17
N SER A 275 10.05 5.02 -3.25
CA SER A 275 8.73 4.41 -3.02
C SER A 275 7.81 4.48 -4.27
N PRO A 276 8.15 3.86 -5.41
CA PRO A 276 7.35 3.99 -6.63
C PRO A 276 6.02 3.23 -6.52
N HIS A 277 4.96 3.79 -7.11
CA HIS A 277 3.66 3.12 -7.28
C HIS A 277 3.55 2.49 -8.68
N VAL A 278 2.90 1.33 -8.76
CA VAL A 278 2.70 0.62 -10.04
C VAL A 278 1.41 -0.19 -10.06
N TYR A 279 0.55 0.12 -11.02
CA TYR A 279 -0.79 -0.44 -11.14
C TYR A 279 -1.05 -1.10 -12.50
N GLY A 280 -2.26 -1.63 -12.66
CA GLY A 280 -2.72 -2.39 -13.83
C GLY A 280 -3.99 -1.89 -14.49
N PRO A 281 -4.52 -2.68 -15.46
CA PRO A 281 -5.64 -2.28 -16.31
C PRO A 281 -6.94 -2.04 -15.54
N ASP A 282 -7.09 -2.61 -14.33
CA ASP A 282 -8.22 -2.34 -13.43
C ASP A 282 -8.25 -0.88 -12.91
N VAL A 283 -7.11 -0.18 -12.86
CA VAL A 283 -7.04 1.23 -12.44
C VAL A 283 -7.16 2.16 -13.63
N TYR A 284 -6.40 1.88 -14.69
CA TYR A 284 -6.43 2.67 -15.92
C TYR A 284 -5.92 1.87 -17.11
N ALA A 285 -6.64 1.96 -18.24
CA ALA A 285 -6.26 1.33 -19.50
C ALA A 285 -5.08 2.08 -20.17
N GLN A 286 -3.86 1.87 -19.67
CA GLN A 286 -2.66 2.37 -20.35
C GLN A 286 -2.46 1.67 -21.70
N LYS A 287 -2.00 2.42 -22.70
CA LYS A 287 -1.71 1.89 -24.06
C LYS A 287 -0.65 0.77 -24.08
N SER A 288 0.21 0.71 -23.07
CA SER A 288 1.16 -0.39 -22.85
C SER A 288 0.45 -1.74 -22.66
N PHE A 289 -0.79 -1.75 -22.16
CA PHE A 289 -1.61 -2.95 -21.97
C PHE A 289 -2.35 -3.40 -23.24
N GLU A 290 -2.17 -2.67 -24.35
CA GLU A 290 -2.75 -2.94 -25.67
C GLU A 290 -1.69 -3.36 -26.71
N ALA A 291 -0.41 -3.43 -26.32
CA ALA A 291 0.67 -3.83 -27.21
C ALA A 291 0.64 -5.34 -27.52
N ASP A 292 1.00 -5.72 -28.74
CA ASP A 292 1.02 -7.12 -29.21
C ASP A 292 1.92 -8.04 -28.37
N ASP A 293 2.92 -7.47 -27.68
CA ASP A 293 3.88 -8.16 -26.82
C ASP A 293 3.59 -8.01 -25.31
N PHE A 294 2.41 -7.52 -24.94
CA PHE A 294 1.96 -7.50 -23.54
C PHE A 294 1.84 -8.93 -22.96
N PRO A 295 2.29 -9.20 -21.72
CA PRO A 295 2.89 -8.29 -20.74
C PRO A 295 4.43 -8.19 -20.79
N ALA A 296 5.11 -8.77 -21.79
CA ALA A 296 6.56 -8.81 -21.85
C ALA A 296 7.21 -7.42 -22.03
N ASN A 297 6.52 -6.50 -22.73
CA ASN A 297 6.93 -5.10 -22.85
C ASN A 297 7.07 -4.38 -21.49
N MET A 298 6.30 -4.77 -20.48
CA MET A 298 6.23 -4.06 -19.20
C MET A 298 7.55 -4.09 -18.44
N HIS A 299 8.38 -5.12 -18.63
CA HIS A 299 9.71 -5.21 -18.03
C HIS A 299 10.57 -3.98 -18.35
N ALA A 300 10.60 -3.55 -19.62
CA ALA A 300 11.39 -2.39 -20.03
C ALA A 300 10.82 -1.08 -19.48
N ILE A 301 9.49 -1.00 -19.34
CA ILE A 301 8.78 0.17 -18.78
C ILE A 301 9.11 0.32 -17.29
N TRP A 302 8.92 -0.74 -16.50
CA TRP A 302 9.25 -0.74 -15.07
C TRP A 302 10.74 -0.50 -14.81
N GLN A 303 11.63 -1.05 -15.64
CA GLN A 303 13.08 -0.82 -15.52
C GLN A 303 13.43 0.67 -15.74
N ALA A 304 12.76 1.33 -16.69
CA ALA A 304 12.96 2.74 -16.99
C ALA A 304 12.33 3.68 -15.94
N HIS A 305 11.19 3.31 -15.35
CA HIS A 305 10.49 4.06 -14.31
C HIS A 305 11.20 3.98 -12.95
N PHE A 306 11.59 2.78 -12.51
CA PHE A 306 12.15 2.58 -11.16
C PHE A 306 13.21 1.47 -11.03
N GLY A 307 13.13 0.38 -11.80
CA GLY A 307 13.95 -0.83 -11.56
C GLY A 307 15.45 -0.58 -11.54
N ARG A 308 15.93 0.24 -12.49
CA ARG A 308 17.35 0.60 -12.59
C ARG A 308 17.95 1.16 -11.29
N PHE A 309 17.16 1.81 -10.44
CA PHE A 309 17.66 2.40 -9.21
C PHE A 309 17.94 1.33 -8.14
N ALA A 310 17.22 0.20 -8.16
CA ALA A 310 17.56 -0.95 -7.34
C ALA A 310 18.91 -1.57 -7.79
N ASP A 311 19.11 -1.73 -9.10
CA ASP A 311 20.39 -2.20 -9.66
C ASP A 311 21.56 -1.24 -9.39
N GLU A 312 21.28 0.07 -9.32
CA GLU A 312 22.24 1.13 -8.95
C GLU A 312 22.48 1.22 -7.44
N GLY A 313 21.83 0.39 -6.61
CA GLY A 313 22.08 0.28 -5.16
C GLY A 313 21.22 1.17 -4.26
N HIS A 314 20.17 1.79 -4.78
CA HIS A 314 19.16 2.46 -3.96
C HIS A 314 18.21 1.44 -3.32
N ALA A 315 17.76 1.70 -2.09
CA ALA A 315 16.64 0.95 -1.54
C ALA A 315 15.35 1.34 -2.28
N VAL A 316 14.76 0.39 -2.98
CA VAL A 316 13.46 0.54 -3.66
C VAL A 316 12.44 -0.36 -2.97
N VAL A 317 11.32 0.22 -2.56
CA VAL A 317 10.17 -0.48 -1.99
C VAL A 317 8.95 -0.08 -2.78
N ILE A 318 8.19 -1.01 -3.34
CA ILE A 318 6.97 -0.64 -4.09
C ILE A 318 5.91 -0.15 -3.08
N GLY A 319 5.58 1.14 -3.08
CA GLY A 319 4.68 1.77 -2.10
C GLY A 319 3.22 1.33 -2.25
N GLU A 320 2.79 1.14 -3.50
CA GLU A 320 1.50 0.56 -3.85
C GLU A 320 1.60 -0.27 -5.14
N PHE A 321 1.03 -1.47 -5.09
CA PHE A 321 0.70 -2.27 -6.28
C PHE A 321 -0.49 -3.17 -5.99
N GLY A 322 -1.31 -3.43 -7.00
CA GLY A 322 -2.46 -4.32 -6.86
C GLY A 322 -3.37 -4.31 -8.08
N GLY A 323 -4.47 -5.05 -7.96
CA GLY A 323 -5.47 -5.23 -9.02
C GLY A 323 -6.52 -6.27 -8.58
N ARG A 324 -7.61 -6.40 -9.33
CA ARG A 324 -8.69 -7.35 -9.04
C ARG A 324 -8.25 -8.79 -9.26
N TYR A 325 -7.16 -9.01 -10.01
CA TYR A 325 -6.59 -10.31 -10.37
C TYR A 325 -7.64 -11.21 -11.06
N GLY A 326 -8.37 -10.62 -12.02
CA GLY A 326 -9.47 -11.23 -12.75
C GLY A 326 -10.78 -11.42 -11.96
N HIS A 327 -10.83 -11.11 -10.66
CA HIS A 327 -12.05 -11.22 -9.86
C HIS A 327 -13.00 -10.05 -10.13
N HIS A 328 -13.85 -10.18 -11.14
CA HIS A 328 -14.76 -9.12 -11.63
C HIS A 328 -14.00 -7.86 -12.08
N GLY A 329 -12.89 -8.06 -12.80
CA GLY A 329 -12.03 -7.02 -13.37
C GLY A 329 -11.50 -7.41 -14.75
N ASP A 330 -10.52 -6.68 -15.27
CA ASP A 330 -9.84 -7.01 -16.52
C ASP A 330 -9.03 -8.31 -16.36
N SER A 331 -9.17 -9.24 -17.30
CA SER A 331 -8.44 -10.51 -17.26
C SER A 331 -6.93 -10.33 -17.47
N ARG A 332 -6.51 -9.25 -18.16
CA ARG A 332 -5.10 -8.86 -18.34
C ARG A 332 -4.40 -8.50 -17.02
N ASP A 333 -5.15 -8.19 -15.97
CA ASP A 333 -4.58 -7.91 -14.65
C ASP A 333 -3.89 -9.15 -14.03
N ILE A 334 -4.37 -10.35 -14.36
CA ILE A 334 -3.69 -11.61 -13.98
C ILE A 334 -2.30 -11.66 -14.62
N ASP A 335 -2.22 -11.42 -15.93
CA ASP A 335 -0.98 -11.49 -16.70
C ASP A 335 0.00 -10.39 -16.28
N LEU A 336 -0.51 -9.17 -16.02
CA LEU A 336 0.29 -8.07 -15.51
C LEU A 336 0.85 -8.37 -14.13
N GLN A 337 0.01 -8.72 -13.14
CA GLN A 337 0.49 -8.92 -11.78
C GLN A 337 1.47 -10.10 -11.69
N ASN A 338 1.27 -11.16 -12.48
CA ASN A 338 2.23 -12.25 -12.62
C ASN A 338 3.56 -11.78 -13.22
N ALA A 339 3.54 -10.96 -14.28
CA ALA A 339 4.74 -10.40 -14.88
C ALA A 339 5.47 -9.44 -13.92
N LEU A 340 4.72 -8.60 -13.20
CA LEU A 340 5.24 -7.64 -12.22
C LEU A 340 5.95 -8.36 -11.09
N VAL A 341 5.31 -9.35 -10.46
CA VAL A 341 5.94 -10.10 -9.37
C VAL A 341 7.19 -10.86 -9.84
N ASN A 342 7.16 -11.49 -11.02
CA ASN A 342 8.35 -12.13 -11.59
C ASN A 342 9.51 -11.14 -11.77
N TYR A 343 9.20 -9.96 -12.31
CA TYR A 343 10.17 -8.89 -12.51
C TYR A 343 10.70 -8.36 -11.17
N LEU A 344 9.84 -8.04 -10.19
CA LEU A 344 10.25 -7.59 -8.86
C LEU A 344 11.16 -8.59 -8.15
N ARG A 345 11.01 -9.89 -8.38
CA ARG A 345 11.91 -10.95 -7.88
C ARG A 345 13.25 -11.04 -8.61
N SER A 346 13.37 -10.45 -9.80
CA SER A 346 14.59 -10.46 -10.61
C SER A 346 15.55 -9.29 -10.32
N ILE A 347 15.05 -8.24 -9.65
CA ILE A 347 15.80 -7.04 -9.24
C ILE A 347 15.93 -6.97 -7.70
N PRO A 348 16.92 -6.26 -7.13
CA PRO A 348 17.18 -6.28 -5.69
C PRO A 348 16.30 -5.32 -4.88
N ILE A 349 14.97 -5.38 -5.01
CA ILE A 349 14.06 -4.57 -4.16
C ILE A 349 14.18 -4.91 -2.67
N ALA A 350 13.92 -3.91 -1.81
CA ALA A 350 13.86 -4.06 -0.35
C ALA A 350 12.46 -4.48 0.17
N GLY A 351 11.47 -4.54 -0.72
CA GLY A 351 10.14 -5.09 -0.44
C GLY A 351 9.02 -4.37 -1.18
N SER A 352 7.79 -4.50 -0.68
CA SER A 352 6.60 -3.89 -1.29
C SER A 352 5.43 -3.82 -0.30
N PHE A 353 4.50 -2.88 -0.50
CA PHE A 353 3.20 -2.83 0.15
C PHE A 353 2.08 -3.08 -0.89
N TYR A 354 1.35 -4.18 -0.73
CA TYR A 354 0.21 -4.47 -1.61
C TYR A 354 -0.97 -3.53 -1.29
N TRP A 355 -1.63 -3.01 -2.33
CA TRP A 355 -2.87 -2.25 -2.20
C TRP A 355 -4.08 -3.14 -2.51
N ALA A 356 -4.93 -3.47 -1.54
CA ALA A 356 -4.86 -3.18 -0.10
C ALA A 356 -5.38 -4.37 0.71
N LEU A 357 -5.31 -4.30 2.05
CA LEU A 357 -6.04 -5.22 2.93
C LEU A 357 -7.54 -5.14 2.62
N ASN A 358 -8.01 -3.90 2.50
CA ASN A 358 -9.38 -3.45 2.34
C ASN A 358 -10.04 -3.98 1.06
N PRO A 359 -11.21 -4.63 1.10
CA PRO A 359 -11.95 -5.01 -0.09
C PRO A 359 -12.58 -3.80 -0.82
N ASN A 360 -12.77 -2.67 -0.13
CA ASN A 360 -13.55 -1.52 -0.63
C ASN A 360 -12.71 -0.43 -1.32
N SER A 361 -11.56 -0.78 -1.91
CA SER A 361 -10.97 0.07 -2.94
C SER A 361 -11.80 -0.09 -4.22
N ALA A 362 -12.33 1.01 -4.76
CA ALA A 362 -13.33 1.00 -5.82
C ALA A 362 -12.85 0.25 -7.07
N ASP A 363 -11.61 0.50 -7.48
CA ASP A 363 -11.08 -0.03 -8.74
C ASP A 363 -10.32 -1.35 -8.54
N LEU A 364 -9.68 -1.53 -7.39
CA LEU A 364 -8.70 -2.62 -7.13
C LEU A 364 -9.25 -3.80 -6.30
N HIS A 365 -10.34 -3.57 -5.55
CA HIS A 365 -10.68 -4.36 -4.37
C HIS A 365 -9.45 -4.50 -3.42
N GLY A 366 -9.28 -5.63 -2.75
CA GLY A 366 -8.09 -5.90 -1.92
C GLY A 366 -7.78 -7.39 -1.82
N LEU A 367 -7.00 -7.75 -0.79
CA LEU A 367 -6.74 -9.13 -0.39
C LEU A 367 -7.99 -9.79 0.21
N LEU A 368 -8.72 -9.04 1.04
CA LEU A 368 -10.02 -9.46 1.56
C LEU A 368 -11.11 -9.36 0.48
N ARG A 369 -12.19 -10.11 0.70
CA ARG A 369 -13.47 -9.99 0.00
C ARG A 369 -14.40 -9.04 0.74
N ASP A 370 -15.49 -8.62 0.11
CA ASP A 370 -16.44 -7.61 0.61
C ASP A 370 -17.08 -7.93 1.97
N ASP A 371 -17.01 -9.18 2.42
CA ASP A 371 -17.41 -9.61 3.76
C ASP A 371 -16.35 -9.35 4.87
N TRP A 372 -15.21 -8.76 4.51
CA TRP A 372 -14.06 -8.46 5.37
C TRP A 372 -13.44 -9.68 6.09
N THR A 373 -13.84 -10.89 5.71
CA THR A 373 -13.54 -12.13 6.45
C THR A 373 -12.78 -13.14 5.60
N ARG A 374 -13.19 -13.35 4.34
CA ARG A 374 -12.52 -14.26 3.41
C ARG A 374 -11.42 -13.53 2.64
N ARG A 375 -10.32 -14.23 2.35
CA ARG A 375 -9.26 -13.80 1.42
C ARG A 375 -9.58 -14.21 -0.02
N TRP A 376 -8.89 -13.61 -0.98
CA TRP A 376 -8.69 -14.18 -2.32
C TRP A 376 -7.45 -15.08 -2.32
N PRO A 377 -7.58 -16.43 -2.38
CA PRO A 377 -6.43 -17.33 -2.29
C PRO A 377 -5.41 -17.13 -3.42
N THR A 378 -5.87 -16.74 -4.61
CA THR A 378 -4.98 -16.46 -5.75
C THR A 378 -4.14 -15.19 -5.53
N LYS A 379 -4.71 -14.13 -4.95
CA LYS A 379 -3.96 -12.92 -4.57
C LYS A 379 -2.94 -13.23 -3.46
N LEU A 380 -3.30 -14.07 -2.48
CA LEU A 380 -2.34 -14.50 -1.46
C LEU A 380 -1.21 -15.34 -2.06
N ALA A 381 -1.51 -16.29 -2.95
CA ALA A 381 -0.50 -17.12 -3.61
C ALA A 381 0.43 -16.32 -4.54
N LEU A 382 -0.04 -15.22 -5.11
CA LEU A 382 0.78 -14.25 -5.85
C LEU A 382 1.80 -13.55 -4.92
N LEU A 383 1.38 -13.16 -3.71
CA LEU A 383 2.25 -12.53 -2.72
C LEU A 383 3.25 -13.54 -2.11
N GLU A 384 2.82 -14.77 -1.82
CA GLU A 384 3.72 -15.87 -1.44
C GLU A 384 4.77 -16.14 -2.52
N HIS A 385 4.41 -16.00 -3.81
CA HIS A 385 5.38 -16.09 -4.90
C HIS A 385 6.42 -14.95 -4.82
N LEU A 386 5.99 -13.70 -4.61
CA LEU A 386 6.87 -12.54 -4.43
C LEU A 386 7.87 -12.75 -3.30
N TRP A 387 7.39 -13.19 -2.13
CA TRP A 387 8.17 -13.26 -0.89
C TRP A 387 9.04 -14.51 -0.77
N HIS A 388 8.57 -15.65 -1.27
CA HIS A 388 9.14 -16.96 -0.97
C HIS A 388 9.47 -17.77 -2.23
N GLY A 389 9.11 -17.29 -3.42
CA GLY A 389 9.42 -17.97 -4.68
C GLY A 389 8.72 -19.30 -4.86
N THR A 390 7.49 -19.42 -4.33
CA THR A 390 6.59 -20.57 -4.54
C THR A 390 6.24 -20.76 -6.02
N GLY A 391 5.34 -21.68 -6.36
CA GLY A 391 4.66 -21.57 -7.66
C GLY A 391 3.86 -20.26 -7.74
N LEU A 392 3.72 -19.69 -8.95
CA LEU A 392 2.65 -18.74 -9.23
C LEU A 392 1.28 -19.42 -9.00
N PRO A 393 0.19 -18.64 -8.79
CA PRO A 393 -1.15 -19.20 -8.72
C PRO A 393 -1.45 -20.06 -9.96
N SER A 394 -1.86 -21.32 -9.74
CA SER A 394 -2.15 -22.25 -10.82
C SER A 394 -3.22 -21.67 -11.75
N SER A 395 -2.97 -21.66 -13.05
CA SER A 395 -3.87 -21.12 -14.09
C SER A 395 -5.11 -21.99 -14.35
N GLU A 396 -5.56 -22.75 -13.36
CA GLU A 396 -6.93 -23.24 -13.35
C GLU A 396 -7.85 -22.02 -13.35
N ARG A 397 -8.42 -21.71 -14.53
CA ARG A 397 -9.71 -21.03 -14.61
C ARG A 397 -10.71 -21.92 -13.89
N SER A 398 -10.82 -21.70 -12.58
CA SER A 398 -11.57 -22.49 -11.64
C SER A 398 -13.07 -22.28 -11.86
N ASP A 399 -13.61 -22.91 -12.92
CA ASP A 399 -15.05 -23.23 -13.01
C ASP A 399 -15.52 -24.04 -11.78
N SER A 400 -14.57 -24.64 -11.06
CA SER A 400 -14.74 -25.31 -9.76
C SER A 400 -15.09 -24.39 -8.58
N ASP A 401 -14.76 -23.09 -8.59
CA ASP A 401 -15.12 -22.16 -7.51
C ASP A 401 -16.61 -21.76 -7.52
N GLN A 402 -17.40 -22.22 -8.51
CA GLN A 402 -18.85 -22.07 -8.51
C GLN A 402 -19.56 -22.94 -7.43
N LYS A 403 -18.84 -23.60 -6.51
CA LYS A 403 -19.43 -24.53 -5.54
C LYS A 403 -19.81 -23.89 -4.19
N ILE A 404 -20.99 -23.27 -4.22
CA ILE A 404 -22.00 -23.26 -3.13
C ILE A 404 -21.64 -22.48 -1.86
N TRP A 405 -22.19 -21.26 -1.76
CA TRP A 405 -22.76 -20.81 -0.48
C TRP A 405 -24.11 -21.53 -0.27
N SER A 406 -24.23 -22.26 0.83
CA SER A 406 -25.52 -22.75 1.35
C SER A 406 -25.69 -22.17 2.75
N PRO A 407 -26.69 -21.31 3.00
CA PRO A 407 -26.97 -20.89 4.36
C PRO A 407 -27.56 -22.06 5.14
N ARG A 408 -26.83 -22.53 6.15
CA ARG A 408 -27.48 -22.91 7.40
C ARG A 408 -27.28 -21.78 8.39
N ASP A 409 -28.37 -21.46 9.06
CA ASP A 409 -28.43 -20.64 10.28
C ASP A 409 -28.23 -19.11 10.10
N GLY A 410 -28.91 -18.57 9.09
CA GLY A 410 -29.83 -17.41 9.19
C GLY A 410 -29.30 -15.99 9.53
N THR A 411 -29.65 -14.92 8.81
CA THR A 411 -30.44 -14.80 7.56
C THR A 411 -30.12 -13.45 6.88
N PRO A 412 -29.61 -13.41 5.63
CA PRO A 412 -29.55 -12.17 4.85
C PRO A 412 -30.94 -11.78 4.31
N PRO A 413 -31.22 -10.48 4.03
CA PRO A 413 -32.50 -10.07 3.48
C PRO A 413 -32.71 -10.63 2.07
N HIS A 414 -33.71 -11.49 1.93
CA HIS A 414 -34.06 -12.13 0.66
C HIS A 414 -34.62 -11.14 -0.37
N LEU A 415 -34.04 -11.13 -1.58
CA LEU A 415 -34.78 -10.74 -2.79
C LEU A 415 -35.19 -12.01 -3.53
N TYR A 416 -36.51 -12.24 -3.59
CA TYR A 416 -37.09 -13.45 -4.15
C TYR A 416 -37.13 -13.42 -5.68
N SER A 417 -36.29 -14.24 -6.32
CA SER A 417 -36.64 -15.00 -7.51
C SER A 417 -35.74 -16.23 -7.61
N ARG A 418 -36.30 -17.44 -7.53
CA ARG A 418 -35.52 -18.70 -7.39
C ARG A 418 -34.63 -19.08 -8.59
N HIS A 419 -34.55 -18.25 -9.62
CA HIS A 419 -33.92 -18.57 -10.89
C HIS A 419 -33.07 -17.43 -11.49
N VAL A 420 -33.17 -16.19 -10.97
CA VAL A 420 -32.47 -15.01 -11.49
C VAL A 420 -31.35 -14.63 -10.52
N ASN A 421 -30.09 -14.60 -10.97
CA ASN A 421 -29.06 -13.81 -10.29
C ASN A 421 -29.04 -12.41 -10.91
N ILE A 422 -29.04 -11.40 -10.06
CA ILE A 422 -29.00 -9.99 -10.46
C ILE A 422 -27.58 -9.50 -10.14
N GLU A 423 -26.82 -9.13 -11.16
CA GLU A 423 -25.50 -8.53 -10.99
C GLU A 423 -25.67 -7.01 -11.11
N LEU A 424 -25.60 -6.32 -9.97
CA LEU A 424 -25.63 -4.86 -9.90
C LEU A 424 -24.24 -4.32 -10.22
N ALA A 425 -23.91 -4.26 -11.52
CA ALA A 425 -22.75 -3.53 -12.02
C ALA A 425 -22.98 -2.03 -11.80
N TYR A 426 -22.36 -1.44 -10.78
CA TYR A 426 -22.59 -0.03 -10.41
C TYR A 426 -21.77 0.92 -11.29
N GLU A 427 -22.06 0.96 -12.59
CA GLU A 427 -21.38 1.83 -13.55
C GLU A 427 -21.97 3.24 -13.49
N SER A 428 -21.48 4.06 -12.55
CA SER A 428 -21.91 5.46 -12.45
C SER A 428 -21.22 6.31 -13.51
N THR A 429 -21.86 6.50 -14.65
CA THR A 429 -21.53 7.62 -15.54
C THR A 429 -22.17 8.91 -14.99
N PRO A 430 -21.39 9.94 -14.60
CA PRO A 430 -21.95 11.24 -14.24
C PRO A 430 -22.35 12.01 -15.52
N LEU A 431 -23.48 11.59 -16.12
CA LEU A 431 -24.12 12.35 -17.19
C LEU A 431 -24.93 13.49 -16.56
N SER A 432 -24.36 14.70 -16.68
CA SER A 432 -24.90 16.03 -16.30
C SER A 432 -24.63 16.52 -14.87
N ALA A 433 -24.64 17.85 -14.75
CA ALA A 433 -24.11 18.64 -13.63
C ALA A 433 -25.01 18.71 -12.38
N ASN A 434 -25.69 17.61 -12.01
CA ASN A 434 -26.55 17.58 -10.81
C ASN A 434 -26.13 16.44 -9.85
N PRO A 435 -25.50 16.74 -8.70
CA PRO A 435 -25.08 15.72 -7.72
C PRO A 435 -26.25 15.02 -7.01
N GLU A 436 -27.47 15.54 -7.13
CA GLU A 436 -28.67 14.96 -6.55
C GLU A 436 -29.27 13.84 -7.41
N ARG A 437 -28.86 13.67 -8.68
CA ARG A 437 -29.33 12.58 -9.55
C ARG A 437 -28.20 11.60 -9.85
N TYR A 438 -28.53 10.31 -9.92
CA TYR A 438 -27.62 9.28 -10.44
C TYR A 438 -28.36 8.35 -11.38
N CYS A 439 -27.61 7.65 -12.23
CA CYS A 439 -28.09 6.62 -13.11
C CYS A 439 -27.23 5.35 -12.93
N ALA A 440 -27.81 4.19 -13.20
CA ALA A 440 -27.14 2.89 -13.12
C ALA A 440 -27.70 1.93 -14.16
N ASP A 441 -26.82 1.24 -14.88
CA ASP A 441 -27.16 0.06 -15.66
C ASP A 441 -27.08 -1.21 -14.79
N VAL A 442 -27.88 -2.22 -15.13
CA VAL A 442 -28.07 -3.43 -14.34
C VAL A 442 -28.07 -4.65 -15.27
N ARG A 443 -27.24 -5.64 -14.94
CA ARG A 443 -27.16 -6.90 -15.67
C ARG A 443 -27.98 -7.98 -14.97
N VAL A 444 -28.88 -8.62 -15.71
CA VAL A 444 -29.72 -9.71 -15.22
C VAL A 444 -29.23 -11.00 -15.87
N HIS A 445 -28.67 -11.91 -15.08
CA HIS A 445 -28.01 -13.13 -15.58
C HIS A 445 -28.86 -14.38 -15.32
N ASN A 446 -29.10 -15.17 -16.36
CA ASN A 446 -29.76 -16.46 -16.22
C ASN A 446 -28.75 -17.57 -15.89
N VAL A 447 -28.64 -17.91 -14.61
CA VAL A 447 -27.74 -18.98 -14.13
C VAL A 447 -28.25 -20.41 -14.39
N THR A 448 -29.43 -20.57 -14.99
CA THR A 448 -30.03 -21.89 -15.23
C THR A 448 -29.64 -22.48 -16.60
N ASP A 449 -29.95 -23.77 -16.78
CA ASP A 449 -29.81 -24.52 -18.04
C ASP A 449 -31.00 -24.32 -18.99
N ARG A 450 -31.96 -23.42 -18.67
CA ARG A 450 -33.23 -23.25 -19.40
C ARG A 450 -33.54 -21.77 -19.63
N PRO A 451 -34.32 -21.41 -20.67
CA PRO A 451 -34.77 -20.03 -20.85
C PRO A 451 -35.59 -19.53 -19.64
N LEU A 452 -35.34 -18.30 -19.22
CA LEU A 452 -35.90 -17.72 -18.00
C LEU A 452 -36.63 -16.40 -18.27
N THR A 453 -37.87 -16.29 -17.80
CA THR A 453 -38.59 -15.02 -17.72
C THR A 453 -38.23 -14.29 -16.43
N TRP A 454 -37.77 -13.03 -16.51
CA TRP A 454 -37.33 -12.27 -15.34
C TRP A 454 -38.37 -11.25 -14.83
N ASP A 455 -38.59 -11.30 -13.52
CA ASP A 455 -39.44 -10.44 -12.69
C ASP A 455 -38.84 -10.48 -11.28
N PHE A 456 -38.44 -9.33 -10.73
CA PHE A 456 -37.87 -9.24 -9.39
C PHE A 456 -38.05 -7.85 -8.76
N ARG A 457 -37.77 -7.75 -7.46
CA ARG A 457 -37.67 -6.48 -6.74
C ARG A 457 -36.20 -6.16 -6.46
N MET A 458 -35.86 -4.88 -6.46
CA MET A 458 -34.54 -4.37 -6.09
C MET A 458 -34.66 -3.08 -5.26
N PRO A 459 -33.75 -2.83 -4.31
CA PRO A 459 -33.68 -1.56 -3.61
C PRO A 459 -33.21 -0.45 -4.57
N VAL A 460 -33.71 0.77 -4.35
CA VAL A 460 -33.21 1.99 -5.01
C VAL A 460 -33.07 3.08 -3.95
N ILE A 461 -31.94 3.79 -3.97
CA ILE A 461 -31.71 4.92 -3.05
C ILE A 461 -32.37 6.15 -3.65
N GLY A 462 -33.32 6.74 -2.93
CA GLY A 462 -34.07 7.91 -3.42
C GLY A 462 -35.24 7.54 -4.31
N ARG A 463 -35.66 8.48 -5.17
CA ARG A 463 -36.85 8.35 -6.03
C ARG A 463 -36.45 8.02 -7.46
N PRO A 464 -36.83 6.83 -8.00
CA PRO A 464 -36.68 6.54 -9.42
C PRO A 464 -37.38 7.61 -10.28
N THR A 465 -36.67 8.14 -11.26
CA THR A 465 -37.16 9.12 -12.23
C THR A 465 -37.35 8.54 -13.63
N GLU A 466 -36.45 7.66 -14.05
CA GLU A 466 -36.46 7.02 -15.37
C GLU A 466 -36.06 5.55 -15.26
N VAL A 467 -36.62 4.68 -16.11
CA VAL A 467 -36.21 3.27 -16.27
C VAL A 467 -36.32 2.90 -17.75
N TRP A 468 -35.22 2.43 -18.35
CA TRP A 468 -35.17 1.93 -19.73
C TRP A 468 -35.02 0.40 -19.78
N ASN A 469 -35.42 -0.21 -20.89
CA ASN A 469 -35.35 -1.66 -21.17
C ASN A 469 -36.04 -2.59 -20.14
N ALA A 470 -36.74 -2.06 -19.13
CA ALA A 470 -37.61 -2.81 -18.22
C ALA A 470 -39.03 -2.22 -18.17
N ASP A 471 -40.01 -3.07 -17.87
CA ASP A 471 -41.29 -2.66 -17.29
C ASP A 471 -41.08 -2.50 -15.78
N HIS A 472 -41.58 -1.44 -15.15
CA HIS A 472 -41.32 -1.15 -13.73
C HIS A 472 -42.59 -0.77 -12.95
N GLU A 473 -42.56 -1.01 -11.65
CA GLU A 473 -43.60 -0.65 -10.68
C GLU A 473 -42.91 -0.21 -9.37
N PRO A 474 -43.16 1.01 -8.86
CA PRO A 474 -42.64 1.44 -7.57
C PRO A 474 -43.13 0.53 -6.44
N VAL A 475 -42.23 0.17 -5.51
CA VAL A 475 -42.56 -0.60 -4.31
C VAL A 475 -41.92 0.05 -3.09
N GLU A 476 -42.40 -0.30 -1.90
CA GLU A 476 -41.76 0.14 -0.65
C GLU A 476 -40.27 -0.27 -0.64
N GLY A 477 -39.38 0.71 -0.47
CA GLY A 477 -37.94 0.53 -0.49
C GLY A 477 -37.26 0.39 -1.86
N GLY A 478 -37.97 0.51 -2.99
CA GLY A 478 -37.32 0.49 -4.32
C GLY A 478 -38.24 0.25 -5.52
N LEU A 479 -37.80 -0.62 -6.44
CA LEU A 479 -38.51 -0.95 -7.69
C LEU A 479 -38.81 -2.44 -7.79
N ARG A 480 -39.95 -2.78 -8.39
CA ARG A 480 -40.15 -4.07 -9.07
C ARG A 480 -39.89 -3.88 -10.55
N VAL A 481 -39.00 -4.69 -11.14
CA VAL A 481 -38.61 -4.63 -12.55
C VAL A 481 -38.86 -5.96 -13.26
N ARG A 482 -39.27 -5.88 -14.52
CA ARG A 482 -39.74 -6.99 -15.36
C ARG A 482 -39.27 -6.81 -16.80
N GLY A 483 -39.02 -7.91 -17.50
CA GLY A 483 -38.62 -7.87 -18.91
C GLY A 483 -39.73 -7.49 -19.89
N ARG A 484 -39.40 -6.55 -20.79
CA ARG A 484 -40.25 -6.11 -21.92
C ARG A 484 -40.31 -7.16 -23.01
N SER A 485 -41.27 -7.07 -23.92
CA SER A 485 -41.49 -8.06 -24.99
C SER A 485 -40.22 -8.50 -25.77
N HIS A 486 -39.23 -7.62 -25.94
CA HIS A 486 -37.99 -7.89 -26.67
C HIS A 486 -36.86 -8.53 -25.83
N ASN A 487 -36.90 -8.44 -24.49
CA ASN A 487 -35.86 -9.00 -23.59
C ASN A 487 -36.44 -9.84 -22.43
N ARG A 488 -37.74 -10.16 -22.48
CA ARG A 488 -38.48 -10.86 -21.41
C ARG A 488 -37.90 -12.21 -21.05
N GLN A 489 -37.41 -12.94 -22.04
CA GLN A 489 -36.74 -14.23 -21.85
C GLN A 489 -35.24 -14.07 -22.03
N ILE A 490 -34.49 -14.60 -21.07
CA ILE A 490 -33.04 -14.73 -21.10
C ILE A 490 -32.75 -16.19 -21.43
N ALA A 491 -31.93 -16.46 -22.46
CA ALA A 491 -31.54 -17.83 -22.80
C ALA A 491 -30.65 -18.45 -21.67
N PRO A 492 -30.43 -19.78 -21.65
CA PRO A 492 -29.56 -20.42 -20.66
C PRO A 492 -28.17 -19.77 -20.66
N ARG A 493 -27.64 -19.42 -19.49
CA ARG A 493 -26.30 -18.79 -19.32
C ARG A 493 -26.09 -17.44 -20.03
N GLU A 494 -27.15 -16.84 -20.56
CA GLU A 494 -27.11 -15.50 -21.14
C GLU A 494 -27.47 -14.41 -20.11
N SER A 495 -27.27 -13.16 -20.52
CA SER A 495 -27.67 -11.97 -19.75
C SER A 495 -28.51 -11.01 -20.57
N VAL A 496 -29.31 -10.19 -19.88
CA VAL A 496 -29.95 -9.00 -20.46
C VAL A 496 -29.66 -7.77 -19.60
N HIS A 497 -29.79 -6.60 -20.21
CA HIS A 497 -29.52 -5.31 -19.58
C HIS A 497 -30.78 -4.46 -19.48
N PHE A 498 -30.90 -3.74 -18.37
CA PHE A 498 -31.78 -2.60 -18.21
C PHE A 498 -31.09 -1.55 -17.34
N GLY A 499 -31.61 -0.33 -17.28
CA GLY A 499 -31.04 0.68 -16.38
C GLY A 499 -32.09 1.65 -15.89
N TYR A 500 -31.71 2.45 -14.91
CA TYR A 500 -32.58 3.43 -14.27
C TYR A 500 -31.80 4.70 -13.87
N CYS A 501 -32.53 5.80 -13.70
CA CYS A 501 -32.07 6.98 -12.98
C CYS A 501 -32.93 7.20 -11.74
N ALA A 502 -32.33 7.74 -10.69
CA ALA A 502 -33.01 8.12 -9.46
C ALA A 502 -32.44 9.42 -8.88
N ASP A 503 -33.34 10.22 -8.31
CA ASP A 503 -33.00 11.40 -7.54
C ASP A 503 -32.76 10.97 -6.08
N ARG A 504 -31.56 11.22 -5.57
CA ARG A 504 -31.18 10.98 -4.18
C ARG A 504 -32.09 11.79 -3.25
N PRO A 505 -32.39 11.30 -2.04
CA PRO A 505 -33.07 12.13 -1.04
C PRO A 505 -32.22 13.38 -0.80
N ALA A 506 -32.83 14.56 -0.92
CA ALA A 506 -32.14 15.81 -0.60
C ALA A 506 -31.54 15.70 0.81
N THR A 507 -30.24 15.96 0.94
CA THR A 507 -29.61 16.01 2.25
C THR A 507 -30.29 17.12 3.03
N ALA A 508 -30.96 16.76 4.12
CA ALA A 508 -31.53 17.76 5.01
C ALA A 508 -30.40 18.70 5.43
N LYS A 509 -30.47 19.97 5.02
CA LYS A 509 -29.57 20.99 5.53
C LYS A 509 -29.74 20.98 7.04
N ALA A 510 -28.70 20.56 7.75
CA ALA A 510 -28.66 20.69 9.20
C ALA A 510 -28.85 22.18 9.54
N PRO A 511 -29.71 22.51 10.53
CA PRO A 511 -29.97 23.89 10.91
C PRO A 511 -28.75 24.59 11.50
#